data_AF-A3UGW8-F1
#
_entry.id   AF-A3UGW8-F1
#
_cell.length_a   1.000
_cell.length_b   1.000
_cell.length_c   1.000
_cell.angle_alpha   90.00
_cell.angle_beta   90.00
_cell.angle_gamma   90.00
#
_symmetry.space_group_name_H-M   'P 1'
#
loop_
_entity.id
_entity.type
_entity.pdbx_description
1 polymer ?
#
loop_
_entity_poly.entity_id
_entity_poly.type
_entity_poly.pdbx_seq_one_letter_code
_entity_poly.pdbx_strand_id
1 'polypeptide(L)'
;MSFQIGLGFPLCALFIEEVGGLYVHRAPAAPNSYKVLKRLWREFETLNAIPSEEAGLAQPLAMIGHPNFAHYMWNELPALNAALRDRPVETRSLFAPLGPLEGLPRPVAFKPLKQSGPPYFTPVGGEFLDQRTQSSLSRQMPTRTVLRSDKASPVIWVAHREDGRSCENFLDMLAAFDRQARELCQPRYIFDSFSAPDDLAAPWYDPVRDAFESRRRQSETLFQAMSGAVSTPEAVLATTAGLTVMQAMALAREADYYISPIGSIQHKVAWLQPIPGLVHGPSTAMNRHVAHWHGQKSEVALAPTTLPSELIRDTRASAHHPSAERNMDYRITDPEAAAAFALAHLRDVLSL
;
A
#
# COMPACT_ATOMS: atom_id res chain seq x y z
N MET A 1 -13.02 21.62 13.09
CA MET A 1 -13.19 20.16 13.23
C MET A 1 -12.23 19.47 12.28
N SER A 2 -11.25 18.74 12.81
CA SER A 2 -10.26 18.01 12.01
C SER A 2 -10.86 16.69 11.54
N PHE A 3 -11.09 16.54 10.23
CA PHE A 3 -11.38 15.23 9.65
C PHE A 3 -10.12 14.37 9.75
N GLN A 4 -10.13 13.35 10.60
CA GLN A 4 -9.12 12.31 10.57
C GLN A 4 -9.40 11.38 9.39
N ILE A 5 -8.81 11.72 8.25
CA ILE A 5 -8.72 10.85 7.06
C ILE A 5 -7.52 9.92 7.30
N GLY A 6 -7.71 8.59 7.20
CA GLY A 6 -6.59 7.64 7.16
C GLY A 6 -6.56 6.50 8.20
N LEU A 7 -7.69 5.87 8.52
CA LEU A 7 -7.67 4.67 9.37
C LEU A 7 -7.90 3.32 8.64
N GLY A 8 -7.94 3.31 7.31
CA GLY A 8 -7.95 2.04 6.55
C GLY A 8 -9.13 1.13 6.87
N PHE A 9 -10.30 1.69 7.21
CA PHE A 9 -11.51 0.93 7.50
C PHE A 9 -12.32 0.69 6.21
N PRO A 10 -13.04 -0.44 6.11
CA PRO A 10 -14.06 -0.62 5.10
C PRO A 10 -15.17 0.40 5.41
N LEU A 11 -15.33 1.38 4.53
CA LEU A 11 -16.49 2.26 4.58
C LEU A 11 -17.70 1.47 4.08
N CYS A 12 -18.55 1.01 4.99
CA CYS A 12 -19.76 0.21 4.70
C CYS A 12 -21.09 0.93 5.04
N ALA A 13 -21.14 2.27 5.10
CA ALA A 13 -22.40 2.97 5.34
C ALA A 13 -22.42 4.39 4.77
N LEU A 14 -23.60 4.80 4.28
CA LEU A 14 -23.98 6.20 4.12
C LEU A 14 -25.25 6.51 4.94
N PHE A 15 -25.34 7.75 5.44
CA PHE A 15 -26.51 8.32 6.10
C PHE A 15 -27.26 9.23 5.11
N ILE A 16 -28.57 9.07 5.01
CA ILE A 16 -29.42 9.85 4.09
C ILE A 16 -30.41 10.67 4.93
N GLU A 17 -30.31 12.00 4.83
CA GLU A 17 -31.02 12.93 5.71
C GLU A 17 -32.51 13.07 5.37
N GLU A 18 -32.95 12.81 4.13
CA GLU A 18 -34.36 13.04 3.72
C GLU A 18 -35.30 11.82 3.76
N VAL A 19 -34.81 10.60 4.00
CA VAL A 19 -35.67 9.38 4.03
C VAL A 19 -35.47 8.49 5.26
N GLY A 20 -34.67 8.92 6.24
CA GLY A 20 -34.59 8.25 7.56
C GLY A 20 -34.19 6.76 7.52
N GLY A 21 -33.44 6.31 6.50
CA GLY A 21 -33.10 4.89 6.29
C GLY A 21 -31.64 4.64 5.93
N LEU A 22 -31.14 3.44 6.27
CA LEU A 22 -29.73 3.00 6.12
C LEU A 22 -29.54 2.05 4.93
N TYR A 23 -28.56 2.33 4.05
CA TYR A 23 -28.11 1.37 3.02
C TYR A 23 -26.76 0.75 3.41
N VAL A 24 -26.70 -0.58 3.48
CA VAL A 24 -25.49 -1.36 3.80
C VAL A 24 -25.19 -2.31 2.63
N HIS A 25 -24.05 -2.11 1.96
CA HIS A 25 -23.47 -3.18 1.13
C HIS A 25 -22.69 -4.12 2.05
N ARG A 26 -23.10 -5.39 2.14
CA ARG A 26 -22.38 -6.42 2.89
C ARG A 26 -21.06 -6.73 2.19
N ALA A 27 -19.97 -6.08 2.60
CA ALA A 27 -18.64 -6.63 2.36
C ALA A 27 -18.44 -7.90 3.22
N PRO A 28 -17.67 -8.90 2.77
CA PRO A 28 -17.34 -10.06 3.59
C PRO A 28 -16.60 -9.60 4.85
N ALA A 29 -17.16 -9.94 6.02
CA ALA A 29 -16.79 -9.35 7.30
C ALA A 29 -15.38 -9.72 7.78
N ALA A 30 -14.69 -8.78 8.42
CA ALA A 30 -13.56 -9.04 9.31
C ALA A 30 -13.95 -8.72 10.78
N PRO A 31 -13.38 -9.41 11.80
CA PRO A 31 -13.86 -9.33 13.19
C PRO A 31 -13.63 -7.99 13.90
N ASN A 32 -12.67 -7.16 13.45
CA ASN A 32 -12.24 -5.95 14.16
C ASN A 32 -12.96 -4.66 13.72
N SER A 33 -13.63 -4.65 12.55
CA SER A 33 -14.54 -3.57 12.14
C SER A 33 -15.82 -3.55 12.98
N TYR A 34 -16.16 -4.68 13.62
CA TYR A 34 -17.38 -4.85 14.40
C TYR A 34 -17.47 -3.97 15.65
N LYS A 35 -16.37 -3.65 16.35
CA LYS A 35 -16.46 -2.84 17.61
C LYS A 35 -16.72 -1.35 17.36
N VAL A 36 -16.13 -0.78 16.31
CA VAL A 36 -16.38 0.60 15.89
C VAL A 36 -17.76 0.71 15.24
N LEU A 37 -18.13 -0.28 14.41
CA LEU A 37 -19.49 -0.40 13.89
C LEU A 37 -20.53 -0.55 14.99
N LYS A 38 -20.30 -1.34 16.05
CA LYS A 38 -21.26 -1.56 17.14
C LYS A 38 -21.46 -0.32 18.03
N ARG A 39 -20.44 0.52 18.15
CA ARG A 39 -20.53 1.83 18.84
C ARG A 39 -21.35 2.81 18.01
N LEU A 40 -21.01 2.96 16.72
CA LEU A 40 -21.81 3.76 15.79
C LEU A 40 -23.25 3.24 15.73
N TRP A 41 -23.45 1.93 15.63
CA TRP A 41 -24.74 1.25 15.61
C TRP A 41 -25.62 1.53 16.84
N ARG A 42 -25.05 1.49 18.06
CA ARG A 42 -25.79 1.85 19.29
C ARG A 42 -26.17 3.32 19.37
N GLU A 43 -25.40 4.20 18.76
CA GLU A 43 -25.73 5.62 18.63
C GLU A 43 -26.80 5.85 17.54
N PHE A 44 -27.00 4.91 16.60
CA PHE A 44 -27.98 4.95 15.51
C PHE A 44 -29.28 4.13 15.73
N GLU A 45 -29.31 3.18 16.68
CA GLU A 45 -30.48 2.35 17.02
C GLU A 45 -31.72 3.11 17.52
N THR A 46 -31.62 4.43 17.72
CA THR A 46 -32.74 5.30 18.15
C THR A 46 -33.59 5.83 16.98
N LEU A 47 -33.29 5.48 15.72
CA LEU A 47 -33.99 5.99 14.54
C LEU A 47 -34.65 4.84 13.73
N ASN A 48 -35.96 4.96 13.53
CA ASN A 48 -36.82 3.97 12.87
C ASN A 48 -36.51 3.85 11.37
N ALA A 49 -36.27 2.62 10.88
CA ALA A 49 -35.93 2.34 9.48
C ALA A 49 -37.16 2.30 8.54
N ILE A 50 -37.00 2.76 7.28
CA ILE A 50 -38.01 2.65 6.21
C ILE A 50 -37.46 1.81 5.03
N PRO A 51 -38.26 0.92 4.39
CA PRO A 51 -37.83 0.07 3.27
C PRO A 51 -37.52 0.81 1.96
N SER A 52 -36.61 0.25 1.14
CA SER A 52 -36.06 0.86 -0.09
C SER A 52 -37.03 1.07 -1.25
N GLU A 53 -38.21 0.48 -1.21
CA GLU A 53 -39.18 0.51 -2.31
C GLU A 53 -40.01 1.81 -2.35
N GLU A 54 -40.08 2.56 -1.24
CA GLU A 54 -40.88 3.79 -1.12
C GLU A 54 -40.13 5.07 -1.55
N ALA A 55 -38.80 5.04 -1.60
CA ALA A 55 -37.97 6.21 -1.90
C ALA A 55 -37.60 6.26 -3.39
N GLY A 56 -38.52 6.56 -4.32
CA GLY A 56 -38.26 6.58 -5.78
C GLY A 56 -36.82 6.95 -6.19
N LEU A 57 -35.98 5.93 -6.48
CA LEU A 57 -34.52 6.05 -6.31
C LEU A 57 -33.82 6.63 -7.54
N ALA A 58 -33.23 7.83 -7.39
CA ALA A 58 -32.20 8.35 -8.29
C ALA A 58 -30.98 7.41 -8.34
N GLN A 59 -30.17 7.48 -9.41
CA GLN A 59 -28.95 6.68 -9.52
C GLN A 59 -27.96 7.01 -8.37
N PRO A 60 -27.38 6.01 -7.69
CA PRO A 60 -26.42 6.24 -6.61
C PRO A 60 -25.08 6.78 -7.14
N LEU A 61 -24.45 7.65 -6.36
CA LEU A 61 -23.13 8.22 -6.65
C LEU A 61 -22.05 7.63 -5.73
N ALA A 62 -21.09 6.91 -6.31
CA ALA A 62 -19.87 6.45 -5.66
C ALA A 62 -18.82 7.56 -5.60
N MET A 63 -18.35 7.87 -4.39
CA MET A 63 -17.18 8.72 -4.19
C MET A 63 -15.96 7.85 -3.87
N ILE A 64 -14.93 7.97 -4.71
CA ILE A 64 -13.65 7.24 -4.60
C ILE A 64 -12.48 8.24 -4.63
N GLY A 65 -11.26 7.73 -4.46
CA GLY A 65 -10.02 8.49 -4.58
C GLY A 65 -9.33 8.73 -3.25
N HIS A 66 -8.91 7.70 -2.52
CA HIS A 66 -8.00 7.88 -1.39
C HIS A 66 -6.62 8.42 -1.85
N PRO A 67 -5.99 9.41 -1.19
CA PRO A 67 -4.70 9.97 -1.62
C PRO A 67 -3.50 9.01 -1.43
N ASN A 68 -3.58 8.10 -0.46
CA ASN A 68 -2.63 6.99 -0.35
C ASN A 68 -3.05 5.86 -1.30
N PHE A 69 -2.20 5.58 -2.29
CA PHE A 69 -2.44 4.58 -3.34
C PHE A 69 -2.80 3.19 -2.80
N ALA A 70 -2.24 2.79 -1.64
CA ALA A 70 -2.53 1.48 -1.08
C ALA A 70 -4.03 1.41 -0.80
N HIS A 71 -4.56 2.30 0.05
CA HIS A 71 -5.99 2.31 0.35
C HIS A 71 -6.87 2.47 -0.89
N TYR A 72 -6.47 3.28 -1.87
CA TYR A 72 -7.17 3.33 -3.17
C TYR A 72 -7.25 1.93 -3.82
N MET A 73 -6.12 1.21 -3.85
CA MET A 73 -5.97 -0.09 -4.49
C MET A 73 -6.70 -1.25 -3.80
N TRP A 74 -6.54 -1.46 -2.48
CA TRP A 74 -7.12 -2.63 -1.78
C TRP A 74 -8.44 -2.34 -1.08
N ASN A 75 -8.77 -1.06 -0.84
CA ASN A 75 -10.06 -0.69 -0.28
C ASN A 75 -11.05 -0.31 -1.38
N GLU A 76 -10.73 0.66 -2.22
CA GLU A 76 -11.77 1.30 -3.03
C GLU A 76 -12.04 0.56 -4.35
N LEU A 77 -10.99 0.19 -5.09
CA LEU A 77 -11.15 -0.46 -6.41
C LEU A 77 -11.90 -1.81 -6.37
N PRO A 78 -11.63 -2.75 -5.44
CA PRO A 78 -12.32 -4.03 -5.41
C PRO A 78 -13.81 -3.88 -5.09
N ALA A 79 -14.13 -3.01 -4.13
CA ALA A 79 -15.51 -2.70 -3.79
C ALA A 79 -16.25 -1.98 -4.93
N LEU A 80 -15.57 -1.14 -5.70
CA LEU A 80 -16.15 -0.50 -6.87
C LEU A 80 -16.44 -1.53 -7.96
N ASN A 81 -15.49 -2.41 -8.24
CA ASN A 81 -15.66 -3.51 -9.18
C ASN A 81 -16.81 -4.45 -8.77
N ALA A 82 -17.06 -4.60 -7.47
CA ALA A 82 -18.21 -5.32 -6.98
C ALA A 82 -19.52 -4.56 -7.21
N ALA A 83 -19.59 -3.28 -6.82
CA ALA A 83 -20.78 -2.46 -6.97
C ALA A 83 -21.22 -2.30 -8.43
N LEU A 84 -20.26 -2.12 -9.36
CA LEU A 84 -20.51 -1.99 -10.80
C LEU A 84 -21.04 -3.28 -11.44
N ARG A 85 -20.94 -4.45 -10.79
CA ARG A 85 -21.56 -5.70 -11.29
C ARG A 85 -23.08 -5.69 -11.13
N ASP A 86 -23.56 -5.17 -10.00
CA ASP A 86 -24.95 -5.35 -9.59
C ASP A 86 -25.87 -4.25 -10.15
N ARG A 87 -25.33 -3.04 -10.33
CA ARG A 87 -26.06 -1.90 -10.91
C ARG A 87 -25.10 -0.85 -11.48
N PRO A 88 -25.54 -0.05 -12.47
CA PRO A 88 -24.80 1.16 -12.83
C PRO A 88 -24.74 2.12 -11.63
N VAL A 89 -23.52 2.55 -11.30
CA VAL A 89 -23.25 3.53 -10.24
C VAL A 89 -22.52 4.69 -10.87
N GLU A 90 -23.04 5.90 -10.72
CA GLU A 90 -22.29 7.08 -11.14
C GLU A 90 -21.06 7.20 -10.25
N THR A 91 -19.87 7.44 -10.81
CA THR A 91 -18.64 7.49 -10.02
C THR A 91 -18.01 8.89 -10.11
N ARG A 92 -17.43 9.35 -9.00
CA ARG A 92 -16.61 10.56 -8.91
C ARG A 92 -15.35 10.27 -8.12
N SER A 93 -14.20 10.67 -8.66
CA SER A 93 -12.90 10.49 -8.01
C SER A 93 -12.40 11.81 -7.42
N LEU A 94 -11.92 11.76 -6.17
CA LEU A 94 -11.29 12.88 -5.47
C LEU A 94 -9.79 12.98 -5.80
N PHE A 95 -9.14 11.82 -5.80
CA PHE A 95 -7.74 11.62 -6.17
C PHE A 95 -7.66 10.42 -7.13
N ALA A 96 -6.60 10.32 -7.92
CA ALA A 96 -6.25 9.15 -8.70
C ALA A 96 -4.76 8.83 -8.52
N PRO A 97 -4.36 8.30 -7.36
CA PRO A 97 -2.95 8.08 -7.06
C PRO A 97 -2.28 7.02 -7.94
N LEU A 98 -3.08 6.20 -8.65
CA LEU A 98 -2.65 5.24 -9.68
C LEU A 98 -2.90 5.75 -11.12
N GLY A 99 -3.25 7.03 -11.28
CA GLY A 99 -3.48 7.67 -12.56
C GLY A 99 -4.89 7.41 -13.11
N PRO A 100 -5.18 7.94 -14.31
CA PRO A 100 -6.46 7.70 -14.97
C PRO A 100 -6.56 6.22 -15.38
N LEU A 101 -7.30 5.43 -14.60
CA LEU A 101 -7.58 4.04 -14.92
C LEU A 101 -8.71 3.93 -15.95
N GLU A 102 -8.56 3.06 -16.93
CA GLU A 102 -9.58 2.72 -17.91
C GLU A 102 -10.87 2.26 -17.21
N GLY A 103 -12.01 2.79 -17.67
CA GLY A 103 -13.32 2.49 -17.10
C GLY A 103 -13.66 3.27 -15.82
N LEU A 104 -12.74 4.10 -15.30
CA LEU A 104 -13.00 4.95 -14.15
C LEU A 104 -13.05 6.43 -14.52
N PRO A 105 -13.87 7.24 -13.83
CA PRO A 105 -13.91 8.67 -14.07
C PRO A 105 -12.57 9.30 -13.69
N ARG A 106 -12.10 10.25 -14.50
CA ARG A 106 -10.97 11.09 -14.12
C ARG A 106 -11.34 11.91 -12.88
N PRO A 107 -10.39 12.16 -11.95
CA PRO A 107 -10.68 13.03 -10.84
C PRO A 107 -11.03 14.42 -11.35
N VAL A 108 -12.10 14.96 -10.79
CA VAL A 108 -12.52 16.33 -11.02
C VAL A 108 -12.32 17.07 -9.71
N ALA A 109 -11.82 18.30 -9.79
CA ALA A 109 -11.67 19.15 -8.61
C ALA A 109 -13.02 19.16 -7.87
N PHE A 110 -13.02 18.63 -6.64
CA PHE A 110 -14.22 18.55 -5.84
C PHE A 110 -14.65 19.97 -5.47
N LYS A 111 -15.56 20.52 -6.27
CA LYS A 111 -16.38 21.63 -5.85
C LYS A 111 -17.55 20.98 -5.11
N PRO A 112 -17.76 21.29 -3.81
CA PRO A 112 -18.97 20.86 -3.12
C PRO A 112 -20.16 21.20 -4.03
N LEU A 113 -20.96 20.20 -4.38
CA LEU A 113 -22.11 20.40 -5.26
C LEU A 113 -22.98 21.47 -4.61
N LYS A 114 -23.03 22.66 -5.23
CA LYS A 114 -24.16 23.58 -5.05
C LYS A 114 -25.31 22.99 -5.88
N GLN A 115 -25.94 21.93 -5.39
CA GLN A 115 -27.14 21.40 -6.03
C GLN A 115 -28.29 21.36 -5.03
N SER A 116 -29.41 21.91 -5.49
CA SER A 116 -30.74 21.88 -4.91
C SER A 116 -31.40 20.54 -5.27
N GLY A 117 -31.25 19.56 -4.38
CA GLY A 117 -31.80 18.20 -4.50
C GLY A 117 -30.78 17.17 -4.00
N PRO A 118 -31.20 16.04 -3.41
CA PRO A 118 -30.27 15.20 -2.67
C PRO A 118 -29.59 14.12 -3.51
N PRO A 119 -28.26 14.17 -3.67
CA PRO A 119 -27.49 13.04 -4.14
C PRO A 119 -27.26 12.00 -3.02
N TYR A 120 -27.53 10.74 -3.35
CA TYR A 120 -27.21 9.58 -2.51
C TYR A 120 -25.74 9.20 -2.73
N PHE A 121 -24.89 9.49 -1.75
CA PHE A 121 -23.49 9.10 -1.81
C PHE A 121 -23.32 7.64 -1.38
N THR A 122 -22.28 6.95 -1.85
CA THR A 122 -21.83 5.70 -1.24
C THR A 122 -20.32 5.70 -1.23
N PRO A 123 -19.66 5.78 -0.06
CA PRO A 123 -18.23 5.57 0.01
C PRO A 123 -17.94 4.12 -0.35
N VAL A 124 -16.98 3.92 -1.24
CA VAL A 124 -16.64 2.60 -1.72
C VAL A 124 -15.43 2.07 -0.96
N GLY A 125 -15.55 0.89 -0.35
CA GLY A 125 -14.49 0.32 0.46
C GLY A 125 -14.61 -1.19 0.65
N GLY A 126 -13.47 -1.85 0.62
CA GLY A 126 -13.23 -3.26 0.82
C GLY A 126 -11.96 -3.45 1.63
N GLU A 127 -11.57 -4.70 1.84
CA GLU A 127 -10.39 -5.07 2.63
C GLU A 127 -9.58 -6.18 1.94
N PHE A 128 -9.72 -6.31 0.61
CA PHE A 128 -9.19 -7.42 -0.16
C PHE A 128 -9.04 -7.06 -1.64
N LEU A 129 -7.84 -7.28 -2.19
CA LEU A 129 -7.55 -7.11 -3.61
C LEU A 129 -7.78 -8.42 -4.37
N ASP A 130 -8.91 -8.52 -5.05
CA ASP A 130 -9.25 -9.69 -5.87
C ASP A 130 -8.45 -9.75 -7.19
N GLN A 131 -8.36 -10.96 -7.76
CA GLN A 131 -7.62 -11.25 -8.99
C GLN A 131 -8.14 -10.42 -10.18
N ARG A 132 -9.43 -10.10 -10.23
CA ARG A 132 -10.01 -9.30 -11.32
C ARG A 132 -9.48 -7.87 -11.27
N THR A 133 -9.46 -7.27 -10.08
CA THR A 133 -8.97 -5.93 -9.81
C THR A 133 -7.46 -5.88 -10.05
N GLN A 134 -6.72 -6.86 -9.54
CA GLN A 134 -5.28 -7.02 -9.81
C GLN A 134 -5.01 -7.11 -11.32
N SER A 135 -5.73 -7.96 -12.05
CA SER A 135 -5.53 -8.15 -13.49
C SER A 135 -5.88 -6.90 -14.29
N SER A 136 -6.89 -6.15 -13.84
CA SER A 136 -7.23 -4.85 -14.43
C SER A 136 -6.10 -3.84 -14.26
N LEU A 137 -5.52 -3.74 -13.06
CA LEU A 137 -4.39 -2.86 -12.79
C LEU A 137 -3.15 -3.28 -13.58
N SER A 138 -2.82 -4.58 -13.59
CA SER A 138 -1.65 -5.10 -14.29
C SER A 138 -1.68 -4.87 -15.81
N ARG A 139 -2.87 -4.87 -16.44
CA ARG A 139 -3.00 -4.54 -17.88
C ARG A 139 -2.74 -3.08 -18.19
N GLN A 140 -2.94 -2.20 -17.22
CA GLN A 140 -2.80 -0.75 -17.36
C GLN A 140 -1.42 -0.25 -16.92
N MET A 141 -0.61 -1.12 -16.32
CA MET A 141 0.78 -0.80 -16.02
C MET A 141 1.58 -0.56 -17.29
N PRO A 142 2.51 0.42 -17.29
CA PRO A 142 3.38 0.66 -18.44
C PRO A 142 4.23 -0.58 -18.73
N THR A 143 4.36 -0.94 -20.00
CA THR A 143 5.30 -1.98 -20.44
C THR A 143 6.72 -1.55 -20.13
N ARG A 144 7.53 -2.46 -19.58
CA ARG A 144 8.97 -2.25 -19.38
C ARG A 144 9.78 -3.34 -20.06
N THR A 145 11.03 -3.01 -20.35
CA THR A 145 12.03 -3.98 -20.77
C THR A 145 12.21 -4.99 -19.66
N VAL A 146 12.01 -6.27 -19.96
CA VAL A 146 12.20 -7.36 -19.02
C VAL A 146 13.66 -7.38 -18.57
N LEU A 147 13.89 -7.24 -17.27
CA LEU A 147 15.18 -7.52 -16.66
C LEU A 147 15.28 -9.04 -16.61
N ARG A 148 16.05 -9.65 -17.52
CA ARG A 148 16.23 -11.12 -17.53
C ARG A 148 16.74 -11.55 -16.16
N SER A 149 15.99 -12.34 -15.41
CA SER A 149 16.44 -13.02 -14.20
C SER A 149 16.70 -14.50 -14.46
N ASP A 150 17.66 -15.05 -13.73
CA ASP A 150 17.85 -16.47 -13.56
C ASP A 150 18.32 -16.74 -12.12
N LYS A 151 18.40 -18.01 -11.74
CA LYS A 151 18.83 -18.41 -10.39
C LYS A 151 20.26 -17.95 -10.06
N ALA A 152 21.14 -17.85 -11.06
CA ALA A 152 22.49 -17.38 -10.82
C ALA A 152 22.52 -15.87 -10.55
N SER A 153 21.53 -15.11 -11.03
CA SER A 153 21.46 -13.64 -10.90
C SER A 153 20.06 -13.14 -10.53
N PRO A 154 19.54 -13.48 -9.33
CA PRO A 154 18.20 -13.07 -8.92
C PRO A 154 18.10 -11.55 -8.77
N VAL A 155 16.93 -11.00 -9.10
CA VAL A 155 16.62 -9.58 -8.93
C VAL A 155 15.93 -9.37 -7.59
N ILE A 156 16.54 -8.56 -6.74
CA ILE A 156 16.14 -8.31 -5.37
C ILE A 156 15.61 -6.88 -5.26
N TRP A 157 14.33 -6.75 -4.94
CA TRP A 157 13.72 -5.46 -4.59
C TRP A 157 14.06 -5.11 -3.15
N VAL A 158 14.90 -4.09 -2.97
CA VAL A 158 15.30 -3.63 -1.64
C VAL A 158 14.68 -2.26 -1.40
N ALA A 159 13.81 -2.20 -0.40
CA ALA A 159 13.11 -0.99 -0.02
C ALA A 159 13.68 -0.42 1.29
N HIS A 160 13.80 0.89 1.37
CA HIS A 160 14.09 1.59 2.62
C HIS A 160 13.18 2.79 2.80
N ARG A 161 12.82 3.07 4.05
CA ARG A 161 11.95 4.19 4.41
C ARG A 161 12.71 5.17 5.28
N GLU A 162 12.77 6.41 4.83
CA GLU A 162 13.10 7.55 5.66
C GLU A 162 11.79 8.12 6.21
N ASP A 163 11.73 8.35 7.51
CA ASP A 163 10.61 8.92 8.26
C ASP A 163 9.45 7.95 8.65
N GLY A 164 9.57 7.45 9.88
CA GLY A 164 8.64 6.60 10.61
C GLY A 164 8.66 5.15 10.20
N ARG A 165 8.92 4.22 11.14
CA ARG A 165 9.33 2.84 10.82
C ARG A 165 10.62 2.80 10.00
N SER A 166 11.53 3.73 10.28
CA SER A 166 12.85 3.79 9.67
C SER A 166 13.80 2.86 10.42
N CYS A 167 14.64 2.13 9.69
CA CYS A 167 15.67 1.27 10.26
C CYS A 167 17.01 2.01 10.28
N GLU A 168 17.46 2.45 11.46
CA GLU A 168 18.62 3.36 11.61
C GLU A 168 19.92 2.82 10.98
N ASN A 169 20.11 1.51 10.99
CA ASN A 169 21.30 0.84 10.48
C ASN A 169 20.98 -0.15 9.36
N PHE A 170 19.98 0.16 8.53
CA PHE A 170 19.62 -0.70 7.40
C PHE A 170 20.76 -0.93 6.42
N LEU A 171 21.57 0.10 6.16
CA LEU A 171 22.70 0.00 5.23
C LEU A 171 23.75 -1.03 5.69
N ASP A 172 23.95 -1.17 6.99
CA ASP A 172 24.84 -2.19 7.56
C ASP A 172 24.33 -3.61 7.23
N MET A 173 23.01 -3.82 7.34
CA MET A 173 22.37 -5.10 7.01
C MET A 173 22.38 -5.37 5.50
N LEU A 174 22.15 -4.34 4.68
CA LEU A 174 22.23 -4.45 3.22
C LEU A 174 23.66 -4.82 2.75
N ALA A 175 24.68 -4.19 3.32
CA ALA A 175 26.07 -4.48 3.00
C ALA A 175 26.47 -5.91 3.42
N ALA A 176 26.05 -6.35 4.61
CA ALA A 176 26.23 -7.73 5.05
C ALA A 176 25.51 -8.73 4.13
N PHE A 177 24.27 -8.42 3.75
CA PHE A 177 23.47 -9.26 2.85
C PHE A 177 24.10 -9.38 1.46
N ASP A 178 24.52 -8.27 0.82
CA ASP A 178 25.16 -8.31 -0.50
C ASP A 178 26.43 -9.16 -0.48
N ARG A 179 27.28 -8.98 0.54
CA ARG A 179 28.51 -9.75 0.69
C ARG A 179 28.24 -11.24 0.83
N GLN A 180 27.32 -11.63 1.73
CA GLN A 180 26.98 -13.05 1.94
C GLN A 180 26.26 -13.66 0.72
N ALA A 181 25.36 -12.91 0.08
CA ALA A 181 24.63 -13.38 -1.09
C ALA A 181 25.54 -13.62 -2.30
N ARG A 182 26.63 -12.85 -2.44
CA ARG A 182 27.64 -13.03 -3.50
C ARG A 182 28.44 -14.33 -3.41
N GLU A 183 28.45 -14.98 -2.25
CA GLU A 183 29.03 -16.32 -2.09
C GLU A 183 28.12 -17.41 -2.68
N LEU A 184 26.82 -17.11 -2.86
CA LEU A 184 25.80 -18.04 -3.35
C LEU A 184 25.36 -17.75 -4.79
N CYS A 185 25.18 -16.48 -5.14
CA CYS A 185 24.62 -16.02 -6.42
C CYS A 185 25.17 -14.63 -6.79
N GLN A 186 24.74 -14.06 -7.91
CA GLN A 186 25.08 -12.71 -8.36
C GLN A 186 23.84 -11.81 -8.25
N PRO A 187 23.44 -11.40 -7.04
CA PRO A 187 22.22 -10.63 -6.85
C PRO A 187 22.30 -9.31 -7.60
N ARG A 188 21.17 -8.92 -8.20
CA ARG A 188 20.98 -7.61 -8.83
C ARG A 188 19.86 -6.89 -8.11
N TYR A 189 19.91 -5.57 -8.04
CA TYR A 189 19.06 -4.80 -7.13
C TYR A 189 18.13 -3.84 -7.86
N ILE A 190 16.90 -3.77 -7.36
CA ILE A 190 16.01 -2.64 -7.59
C ILE A 190 15.85 -1.94 -6.26
N PHE A 191 16.18 -0.66 -6.22
CA PHE A 191 16.09 0.14 -5.01
C PHE A 191 14.80 0.95 -4.95
N ASP A 192 14.09 0.82 -3.84
CA ASP A 192 12.83 1.48 -3.60
C ASP A 192 12.90 2.34 -2.34
N SER A 193 12.34 3.53 -2.44
CA SER A 193 12.12 4.39 -1.27
C SER A 193 10.85 5.19 -1.41
N PHE A 194 10.73 5.94 -2.50
CA PHE A 194 9.59 6.79 -2.77
C PHE A 194 9.17 6.73 -4.23
N SER A 195 7.86 6.80 -4.45
CA SER A 195 7.25 6.96 -5.77
C SER A 195 6.07 7.91 -5.62
N ALA A 196 5.96 8.86 -6.54
CA ALA A 196 4.92 9.87 -6.50
C ALA A 196 3.56 9.30 -6.96
N PRO A 197 2.43 9.78 -6.43
CA PRO A 197 1.12 9.54 -7.04
C PRO A 197 1.15 9.92 -8.52
N ASP A 198 0.54 9.11 -9.38
CA ASP A 198 0.49 9.39 -10.83
C ASP A 198 -0.26 10.69 -11.15
N ASP A 199 -1.19 11.12 -10.29
CA ASP A 199 -1.92 12.38 -10.40
C ASP A 199 -1.27 13.55 -9.63
N LEU A 200 -0.01 13.42 -9.18
CA LEU A 200 0.65 14.45 -8.38
C LEU A 200 0.62 15.85 -9.03
N ALA A 201 0.64 15.94 -10.36
CA ALA A 201 0.57 17.21 -11.09
C ALA A 201 -0.76 17.97 -10.92
N ALA A 202 -1.79 17.34 -10.35
CA ALA A 202 -3.09 17.96 -10.21
C ALA A 202 -3.14 19.04 -9.09
N PRO A 203 -4.02 20.05 -9.21
CA PRO A 203 -4.06 21.18 -8.28
C PRO A 203 -4.37 20.83 -6.81
N TRP A 204 -5.06 19.71 -6.55
CA TRP A 204 -5.37 19.29 -5.18
C TRP A 204 -4.15 18.85 -4.37
N TYR A 205 -3.01 18.63 -5.02
CA TYR A 205 -1.74 18.41 -4.33
C TYR A 205 -0.96 19.68 -4.02
N ASP A 206 -1.37 20.86 -4.50
CA ASP A 206 -0.64 22.12 -4.27
C ASP A 206 -0.29 22.36 -2.79
N PRO A 207 -1.18 22.09 -1.79
CA PRO A 207 -0.84 22.28 -0.38
C PRO A 207 0.26 21.34 0.16
N VAL A 208 0.54 20.22 -0.51
CA VAL A 208 1.47 19.18 -0.05
C VAL A 208 2.61 18.92 -1.05
N ARG A 209 2.62 19.60 -2.20
CA ARG A 209 3.56 19.38 -3.31
C ARG A 209 5.01 19.47 -2.88
N ASP A 210 5.34 20.47 -2.07
CA ASP A 210 6.70 20.67 -1.55
C ASP A 210 7.15 19.51 -0.65
N ALA A 211 6.22 18.87 0.09
CA ALA A 211 6.53 17.69 0.89
C ALA A 211 6.82 16.47 0.00
N PHE A 212 6.08 16.29 -1.10
CA PHE A 212 6.40 15.26 -2.10
C PHE A 212 7.77 15.50 -2.75
N GLU A 213 8.10 16.75 -3.09
CA GLU A 213 9.39 17.09 -3.69
C GLU A 213 10.55 16.96 -2.70
N SER A 214 10.34 17.28 -1.43
CA SER A 214 11.30 17.00 -0.36
C SER A 214 11.59 15.51 -0.24
N ARG A 215 10.54 14.67 -0.21
CA ARG A 215 10.66 13.20 -0.18
C ARG A 215 11.35 12.64 -1.42
N ARG A 216 11.10 13.23 -2.59
CA ARG A 216 11.78 12.84 -3.83
C ARG A 216 13.29 13.11 -3.74
N ARG A 217 13.72 14.23 -3.15
CA ARG A 217 15.14 14.55 -2.95
C ARG A 217 15.80 13.62 -1.92
N GLN A 218 15.10 13.33 -0.82
CA GLN A 218 15.54 12.36 0.18
C GLN A 218 15.73 10.96 -0.43
N SER A 219 14.75 10.52 -1.22
CA SER A 219 14.80 9.26 -1.98
C SER A 219 16.03 9.13 -2.88
N GLU A 220 16.48 10.22 -3.50
CA GLU A 220 17.73 10.24 -4.29
C GLU A 220 18.97 10.08 -3.40
N THR A 221 19.05 10.79 -2.27
CA THR A 221 20.15 10.62 -1.30
C THR A 221 20.22 9.19 -0.79
N LEU A 222 19.08 8.60 -0.47
CA LEU A 222 18.98 7.22 -0.01
C LEU A 222 19.37 6.21 -1.10
N PHE A 223 19.01 6.46 -2.36
CA PHE A 223 19.46 5.64 -3.48
C PHE A 223 20.99 5.60 -3.58
N GLN A 224 21.66 6.75 -3.45
CA GLN A 224 23.12 6.82 -3.44
C GLN A 224 23.71 6.05 -2.25
N ALA A 225 23.11 6.17 -1.07
CA ALA A 225 23.56 5.46 0.13
C ALA A 225 23.41 3.93 0.01
N MET A 226 22.28 3.44 -0.51
CA MET A 226 22.07 2.00 -0.75
C MET A 226 22.98 1.47 -1.85
N SER A 227 23.22 2.26 -2.91
CA SER A 227 24.18 1.90 -3.98
C SER A 227 25.61 1.83 -3.45
N GLY A 228 25.99 2.69 -2.51
CA GLY A 228 27.30 2.62 -1.84
C GLY A 228 27.43 1.47 -0.83
N ALA A 229 26.32 0.88 -0.38
CA ALA A 229 26.32 -0.25 0.55
C ALA A 229 26.55 -1.60 -0.15
N VAL A 230 26.29 -1.70 -1.46
CA VAL A 230 26.52 -2.92 -2.23
C VAL A 230 27.90 -2.93 -2.87
N SER A 231 28.51 -4.11 -2.97
CA SER A 231 29.91 -4.27 -3.39
C SER A 231 30.15 -4.03 -4.88
N THR A 232 29.09 -4.07 -5.70
CA THR A 232 29.16 -3.91 -7.16
C THR A 232 28.05 -2.97 -7.62
N PRO A 233 28.34 -1.67 -7.83
CA PRO A 233 27.35 -0.70 -8.28
C PRO A 233 26.64 -1.09 -9.58
N GLU A 234 27.31 -1.83 -10.47
CA GLU A 234 26.76 -2.33 -11.73
C GLU A 234 25.65 -3.37 -11.53
N ALA A 235 25.54 -3.94 -10.32
CA ALA A 235 24.45 -4.84 -9.95
C ALA A 235 23.13 -4.08 -9.69
N VAL A 236 23.18 -2.76 -9.53
CA VAL A 236 21.98 -1.93 -9.33
C VAL A 236 21.33 -1.65 -10.69
N LEU A 237 20.17 -2.27 -10.92
CA LEU A 237 19.47 -2.21 -12.21
C LEU A 237 18.60 -0.97 -12.35
N ALA A 238 17.94 -0.57 -11.26
CA ALA A 238 16.97 0.52 -11.28
C ALA A 238 16.71 1.08 -9.89
N THR A 239 16.12 2.28 -9.88
CA THR A 239 15.56 2.93 -8.69
C THR A 239 14.11 3.31 -8.95
N THR A 240 13.28 3.31 -7.90
CA THR A 240 11.94 3.90 -7.98
C THR A 240 11.94 5.41 -7.79
N ALA A 241 13.07 6.01 -7.42
CA ALA A 241 13.19 7.45 -7.28
C ALA A 241 12.83 8.13 -8.60
N GLY A 242 11.92 9.11 -8.53
CA GLY A 242 11.41 9.82 -9.71
C GLY A 242 10.36 9.05 -10.53
N LEU A 243 9.99 7.83 -10.15
CA LEU A 243 8.88 7.09 -10.77
C LEU A 243 7.53 7.45 -10.13
N THR A 244 6.46 7.29 -10.91
CA THR A 244 5.11 7.22 -10.37
C THR A 244 4.85 5.88 -9.67
N VAL A 245 3.77 5.79 -8.89
CA VAL A 245 3.38 4.54 -8.23
C VAL A 245 3.14 3.42 -9.26
N MET A 246 2.41 3.69 -10.34
CA MET A 246 2.17 2.67 -11.38
C MET A 246 3.46 2.24 -12.08
N GLN A 247 4.40 3.16 -12.31
CA GLN A 247 5.71 2.83 -12.87
C GLN A 247 6.56 1.98 -11.91
N ALA A 248 6.51 2.25 -10.60
CA ALA A 248 7.19 1.45 -9.61
C ALA A 248 6.57 0.05 -9.47
N MET A 249 5.24 -0.06 -9.48
CA MET A 249 4.55 -1.36 -9.49
C MET A 249 4.84 -2.18 -10.75
N ALA A 250 4.97 -1.51 -11.90
CA ALA A 250 5.40 -2.16 -13.14
C ALA A 250 6.84 -2.71 -13.02
N LEU A 251 7.74 -1.93 -12.40
CA LEU A 251 9.11 -2.36 -12.13
C LEU A 251 9.19 -3.54 -11.17
N ALA A 252 8.27 -3.62 -10.20
CA ALA A 252 8.25 -4.71 -9.23
C ALA A 252 8.09 -6.10 -9.88
N ARG A 253 7.49 -6.16 -11.08
CA ARG A 253 7.31 -7.40 -11.87
C ARG A 253 8.62 -8.11 -12.20
N GLU A 254 9.72 -7.36 -12.15
CA GLU A 254 11.05 -7.85 -12.49
C GLU A 254 11.78 -8.43 -11.28
N ALA A 255 11.21 -8.35 -10.07
CA ALA A 255 11.83 -8.86 -8.85
C ALA A 255 11.47 -10.33 -8.60
N ASP A 256 12.47 -11.12 -8.22
CA ASP A 256 12.31 -12.51 -7.78
C ASP A 256 12.13 -12.60 -6.25
N TYR A 257 12.62 -11.60 -5.53
CA TYR A 257 12.58 -11.53 -4.07
C TYR A 257 12.52 -10.07 -3.59
N TYR A 258 12.02 -9.82 -2.39
CA TYR A 258 12.11 -8.49 -1.78
C TYR A 258 12.59 -8.47 -0.32
N ILE A 259 13.24 -7.37 0.06
CA ILE A 259 13.55 -6.99 1.45
C ILE A 259 12.94 -5.60 1.66
N SER A 260 11.98 -5.46 2.57
CA SER A 260 11.23 -4.20 2.69
C SER A 260 10.81 -3.88 4.12
N PRO A 261 10.79 -2.59 4.52
CA PRO A 261 10.12 -2.18 5.74
C PRO A 261 8.62 -2.43 5.60
N ILE A 262 8.00 -2.86 6.70
CA ILE A 262 6.58 -3.16 6.72
C ILE A 262 5.71 -1.91 6.48
N GLY A 263 4.76 -2.02 5.55
CA GLY A 263 3.77 -1.00 5.23
C GLY A 263 3.61 -0.73 3.73
N SER A 264 3.19 0.50 3.39
CA SER A 264 2.79 0.83 2.02
C SER A 264 3.86 0.59 0.96
N ILE A 265 5.14 0.72 1.28
CA ILE A 265 6.22 0.46 0.32
C ILE A 265 6.23 -1.03 -0.08
N GLN A 266 6.12 -1.94 0.90
CA GLN A 266 6.00 -3.38 0.67
C GLN A 266 4.78 -3.74 -0.21
N HIS A 267 3.67 -2.99 -0.09
CA HIS A 267 2.48 -3.25 -0.91
C HIS A 267 2.72 -3.08 -2.41
N LYS A 268 3.67 -2.24 -2.84
CA LYS A 268 3.98 -2.01 -4.27
C LYS A 268 4.49 -3.27 -4.96
N VAL A 269 5.29 -4.06 -4.24
CA VAL A 269 5.90 -5.29 -4.77
C VAL A 269 5.04 -6.52 -4.48
N ALA A 270 4.43 -6.61 -3.30
CA ALA A 270 3.86 -7.88 -2.84
C ALA A 270 2.37 -8.09 -3.16
N TRP A 271 1.58 -7.04 -3.44
CA TRP A 271 0.12 -7.20 -3.57
C TRP A 271 -0.37 -7.51 -4.98
N LEU A 272 0.43 -7.20 -5.99
CA LEU A 272 0.05 -7.42 -7.39
C LEU A 272 0.75 -8.62 -8.01
N GLN A 273 1.74 -9.20 -7.32
CA GLN A 273 2.55 -10.32 -7.79
C GLN A 273 2.84 -11.28 -6.63
N PRO A 274 2.97 -12.59 -6.91
CA PRO A 274 3.29 -13.60 -5.90
C PRO A 274 4.80 -13.64 -5.61
N ILE A 275 5.39 -12.51 -5.21
CA ILE A 275 6.83 -12.42 -4.95
C ILE A 275 7.10 -12.76 -3.48
N PRO A 276 8.00 -13.73 -3.17
CA PRO A 276 8.39 -14.00 -1.80
C PRO A 276 9.29 -12.87 -1.26
N GLY A 277 9.29 -12.65 0.05
CA GLY A 277 10.17 -11.64 0.61
C GLY A 277 10.24 -11.61 2.12
N LEU A 278 11.22 -10.84 2.59
CA LEU A 278 11.45 -10.52 3.98
C LEU A 278 10.90 -9.14 4.29
N VAL A 279 10.17 -9.02 5.40
CA VAL A 279 9.79 -7.73 5.97
C VAL A 279 10.49 -7.47 7.30
N HIS A 280 10.86 -6.23 7.52
CA HIS A 280 11.40 -5.74 8.79
C HIS A 280 10.63 -4.51 9.26
N GLY A 281 10.71 -4.17 10.53
CA GLY A 281 9.88 -3.13 11.13
C GLY A 281 10.06 -3.06 12.64
N PRO A 282 9.36 -2.16 13.34
CA PRO A 282 9.37 -2.13 14.80
C PRO A 282 8.90 -3.46 15.38
N SER A 283 9.39 -3.82 16.56
CA SER A 283 9.11 -5.10 17.21
C SER A 283 7.61 -5.37 17.32
N THR A 284 6.82 -4.33 17.63
CA THR A 284 5.35 -4.39 17.73
C THR A 284 4.65 -4.71 16.40
N ALA A 285 5.29 -4.44 15.27
CA ALA A 285 4.80 -4.73 13.92
C ALA A 285 5.29 -6.08 13.36
N MET A 286 6.22 -6.77 14.03
CA MET A 286 6.87 -8.00 13.52
C MET A 286 6.25 -9.31 14.03
N ASN A 287 5.02 -9.28 14.55
CA ASN A 287 4.37 -10.50 14.97
C ASN A 287 3.78 -11.29 13.78
N ARG A 288 3.71 -12.62 13.91
CA ARG A 288 3.22 -13.53 12.85
C ARG A 288 1.83 -13.21 12.31
N HIS A 289 0.95 -12.63 13.13
CA HIS A 289 -0.41 -12.29 12.71
C HIS A 289 -0.40 -11.13 11.72
N VAL A 290 0.55 -10.20 11.86
CA VAL A 290 0.72 -9.09 10.93
C VAL A 290 1.22 -9.59 9.58
N ALA A 291 2.20 -10.50 9.53
CA ALA A 291 2.65 -11.09 8.26
C ALA A 291 1.51 -11.82 7.54
N HIS A 292 0.77 -12.66 8.28
CA HIS A 292 -0.40 -13.36 7.73
C HIS A 292 -1.47 -12.38 7.22
N TRP A 293 -1.76 -11.32 7.98
CA TRP A 293 -2.69 -10.28 7.57
C TRP A 293 -2.29 -9.64 6.24
N HIS A 294 -1.01 -9.33 6.01
CA HIS A 294 -0.55 -8.73 4.75
C HIS A 294 -0.76 -9.65 3.55
N GLY A 295 -0.53 -10.96 3.71
CA GLY A 295 -0.81 -11.96 2.67
C GLY A 295 -2.31 -12.12 2.40
N GLN A 296 -3.17 -11.97 3.42
CA GLN A 296 -4.63 -12.06 3.27
C GLN A 296 -5.27 -10.85 2.59
N LYS A 297 -4.52 -9.77 2.30
CA LYS A 297 -5.06 -8.57 1.64
C LYS A 297 -5.09 -8.62 0.13
N SER A 298 -4.55 -9.67 -0.47
CA SER A 298 -4.58 -9.88 -1.92
C SER A 298 -4.73 -11.36 -2.23
N GLU A 299 -5.45 -11.67 -3.29
CA GLU A 299 -5.64 -13.05 -3.77
C GLU A 299 -4.34 -13.68 -4.28
N VAL A 300 -3.37 -12.87 -4.70
CA VAL A 300 -2.10 -13.33 -5.30
C VAL A 300 -0.89 -13.14 -4.40
N ALA A 301 -0.99 -12.32 -3.35
CA ALA A 301 0.15 -12.03 -2.50
C ALA A 301 0.60 -13.26 -1.72
N LEU A 302 1.91 -13.48 -1.64
CA LEU A 302 2.49 -14.41 -0.68
C LEU A 302 2.58 -13.73 0.69
N ALA A 303 2.38 -14.50 1.75
CA ALA A 303 2.64 -14.01 3.10
C ALA A 303 4.15 -13.77 3.25
N PRO A 304 4.58 -12.56 3.67
CA PRO A 304 6.00 -12.31 3.92
C PRO A 304 6.53 -13.09 5.11
N THR A 305 7.83 -13.36 5.08
CA THR A 305 8.58 -13.75 6.28
C THR A 305 8.99 -12.49 7.04
N THR A 306 8.75 -12.45 8.35
CA THR A 306 9.18 -11.33 9.21
C THR A 306 10.59 -11.58 9.74
N LEU A 307 11.42 -10.54 9.77
CA LEU A 307 12.69 -10.58 10.50
C LEU A 307 12.40 -10.90 11.98
N PRO A 308 13.17 -11.80 12.62
CA PRO A 308 12.93 -12.18 14.01
C PRO A 308 13.02 -10.97 14.95
N SER A 309 12.05 -10.85 15.87
CA SER A 309 11.94 -9.70 16.77
C SER A 309 13.14 -9.52 17.70
N GLU A 310 13.87 -10.60 18.01
CA GLU A 310 15.11 -10.59 18.78
C GLU A 310 16.25 -9.85 18.08
N LEU A 311 16.19 -9.74 16.75
CA LEU A 311 17.13 -8.97 15.95
C LEU A 311 16.74 -7.49 15.85
N ILE A 312 15.68 -7.05 16.55
CA ILE A 312 15.08 -5.73 16.40
C ILE A 312 15.01 -5.04 17.77
N ARG A 313 15.44 -3.77 17.80
CA ARG A 313 15.30 -2.89 18.94
C ARG A 313 14.61 -1.61 18.52
N ASP A 314 13.44 -1.34 19.11
CA ASP A 314 12.73 -0.08 18.89
C ASP A 314 13.50 1.09 19.51
N THR A 315 13.57 2.22 18.81
CA THR A 315 14.41 3.37 19.22
C THR A 315 13.58 4.62 19.52
N ARG A 316 13.21 5.38 18.49
CA ARG A 316 12.53 6.67 18.63
C ARG A 316 11.08 6.57 18.18
N ALA A 317 10.18 7.28 18.85
CA ALA A 317 8.84 7.49 18.31
C ALA A 317 8.93 8.33 17.03
N SER A 318 8.23 7.92 15.96
CA SER A 318 8.18 8.70 14.72
C SER A 318 7.70 10.12 15.00
N ALA A 319 8.45 11.11 14.51
CA ALA A 319 8.11 12.53 14.67
C ALA A 319 6.73 12.88 14.08
N HIS A 320 6.28 12.13 13.07
CA HIS A 320 5.02 12.38 12.37
C HIS A 320 3.84 11.59 12.95
N HIS A 321 4.09 10.54 13.74
CA HIS A 321 3.04 9.74 14.37
C HIS A 321 3.47 9.28 15.79
N PRO A 322 3.65 10.20 16.74
CA PRO A 322 4.27 9.92 18.04
C PRO A 322 3.46 9.00 18.94
N SER A 323 2.17 8.76 18.63
CA SER A 323 1.23 8.08 19.53
C SER A 323 1.03 6.58 19.28
N ALA A 324 1.61 5.99 18.23
CA ALA A 324 1.43 4.58 17.93
C ALA A 324 2.77 3.83 17.91
N GLU A 325 2.97 2.91 18.84
CA GLU A 325 4.20 2.10 18.98
C GLU A 325 4.58 1.37 17.68
N ARG A 326 3.59 0.98 16.87
CA ARG A 326 3.80 0.37 15.53
C ARG A 326 4.51 1.28 14.52
N ASN A 327 4.61 2.58 14.82
CA ASN A 327 5.25 3.59 13.97
C ASN A 327 6.62 4.03 14.49
N MET A 328 7.16 3.42 15.54
CA MET A 328 8.51 3.74 16.02
C MET A 328 9.55 3.51 14.92
N ASP A 329 10.67 4.24 14.99
CA ASP A 329 11.89 3.83 14.32
C ASP A 329 12.56 2.71 15.14
N TYR A 330 13.48 1.99 14.51
CA TYR A 330 14.11 0.82 15.10
C TYR A 330 15.51 0.62 14.55
N ARG A 331 16.23 -0.30 15.19
CA ARG A 331 17.58 -0.71 14.83
C ARG A 331 17.66 -2.23 14.77
N ILE A 332 18.41 -2.75 13.80
CA ILE A 332 18.79 -4.17 13.76
C ILE A 332 19.96 -4.38 14.73
N THR A 333 19.80 -5.26 15.71
CA THR A 333 20.80 -5.47 16.77
C THR A 333 22.06 -6.18 16.26
N ASP A 334 21.89 -7.08 15.30
CA ASP A 334 22.97 -7.80 14.62
C ASP A 334 22.70 -7.83 13.10
N PRO A 335 23.31 -6.91 12.32
CA PRO A 335 23.16 -6.86 10.87
C PRO A 335 23.61 -8.12 10.13
N GLU A 336 24.63 -8.82 10.64
CA GLU A 336 25.15 -10.05 10.03
C GLU A 336 24.17 -11.20 10.19
N ALA A 337 23.61 -11.36 11.40
CA ALA A 337 22.59 -12.37 11.66
C ALA A 337 21.30 -12.09 10.87
N ALA A 338 20.90 -10.82 10.75
CA ALA A 338 19.75 -10.43 9.94
C ALA A 338 19.96 -10.71 8.45
N ALA A 339 21.15 -10.42 7.93
CA ALA A 339 21.55 -10.76 6.56
C ALA A 339 21.55 -12.28 6.32
N ALA A 340 22.10 -13.06 7.26
CA ALA A 340 22.13 -14.52 7.16
C ALA A 340 20.71 -15.12 7.18
N PHE A 341 19.81 -14.57 8.00
CA PHE A 341 18.40 -14.96 8.01
C PHE A 341 17.72 -14.65 6.67
N ALA A 342 17.94 -13.45 6.13
CA ALA A 342 17.40 -13.05 4.83
C ALA A 342 17.90 -13.97 3.70
N LEU A 343 19.20 -14.29 3.70
CA LEU A 343 19.83 -15.16 2.71
C LEU A 343 19.34 -16.61 2.81
N ALA A 344 19.16 -17.13 4.02
CA ALA A 344 18.61 -18.47 4.23
C ALA A 344 17.20 -18.60 3.65
N HIS A 345 16.35 -17.59 3.86
CA HIS A 345 14.99 -17.55 3.28
C HIS A 345 15.03 -17.40 1.77
N LEU A 346 15.88 -16.50 1.23
CA LEU A 346 16.05 -16.35 -0.22
C LEU A 346 16.48 -17.67 -0.88
N ARG A 347 17.45 -18.38 -0.30
CA ARG A 347 17.91 -19.68 -0.80
C ARG A 347 16.78 -20.72 -0.83
N ASP A 348 15.97 -20.76 0.21
CA ASP A 348 14.83 -21.69 0.31
C ASP A 348 13.78 -21.41 -0.77
N VAL A 349 13.30 -20.16 -0.86
CA VAL A 349 12.19 -19.80 -1.76
C VAL A 349 12.57 -19.75 -3.23
N LEU A 350 13.84 -19.46 -3.55
CA LEU A 350 14.35 -19.46 -4.93
C LEU A 350 15.05 -20.78 -5.33
N SER A 351 15.23 -21.69 -4.36
CA SER A 351 15.93 -22.96 -4.54
C SER A 351 17.31 -22.76 -5.20
N LEU A 352 18.13 -21.92 -4.57
CA LEU A 352 19.51 -21.59 -4.98
C LEU A 352 20.54 -22.59 -4.49
#